data_AF-A0A1H6GBF6-F1
#
_entry.id   AF-A0A1H6GBF6-F1
#
_cell.length_a   1.000
_cell.length_b   1.000
_cell.length_c   1.000
_cell.angle_alpha   90.00
_cell.angle_beta   90.00
_cell.angle_gamma   90.00
#
_symmetry.space_group_name_H-M   'P 1'
#
loop_
_entity.id
_entity.type
_entity.pdbx_description
1 polymer ?
#
loop_
_entity_poly.entity_id
_entity_poly.type
_entity_poly.pdbx_seq_one_letter_code
_entity_poly.pdbx_strand_id
1 'polypeptide(L)'
;MNRILATGLFLGATLLSGAAHAQANAMLLAQANDRCMTTYAVRMTKTDATDDAIFAAATEGCKELKAQLFGAIDKEYPADQASGLKSQLDAAEKPNFMKLLQKIRTDRLQRGAN
;
A
#
# COMPACT_ATOMS: atom_id res chain seq x y z
N MET A 1 -15.15 -64.56 -5.49
CA MET A 1 -14.30 -63.90 -6.52
C MET A 1 -15.19 -63.17 -7.52
N ASN A 2 -14.90 -61.89 -7.72
CA ASN A 2 -15.23 -60.99 -8.82
C ASN A 2 -16.70 -60.75 -9.24
N ARG A 3 -17.27 -59.66 -8.70
CA ARG A 3 -18.23 -58.82 -9.43
C ARG A 3 -17.51 -57.54 -9.86
N ILE A 4 -17.28 -57.39 -11.16
CA ILE A 4 -16.81 -56.15 -11.78
C ILE A 4 -18.04 -55.25 -11.93
N LEU A 5 -18.14 -54.21 -11.10
CA LEU A 5 -19.07 -53.11 -11.30
C LEU A 5 -18.33 -51.98 -12.02
N ALA A 6 -18.56 -51.89 -13.33
CA ALA A 6 -18.28 -50.71 -14.11
C ALA A 6 -19.49 -49.77 -14.01
N THR A 7 -19.37 -48.78 -13.14
CA THR A 7 -20.22 -47.59 -13.04
C THR A 7 -19.20 -46.48 -12.79
N GLY A 8 -18.96 -45.58 -13.73
CA GLY A 8 -19.96 -44.72 -14.34
C GLY A 8 -19.46 -43.31 -14.05
N LEU A 9 -18.86 -42.72 -15.06
CA LEU A 9 -18.30 -41.38 -15.09
C LEU A 9 -19.33 -40.37 -14.55
N PHE A 10 -19.05 -39.72 -13.42
CA PHE A 10 -19.62 -38.41 -13.11
C PHE A 10 -18.50 -37.51 -12.62
N LEU A 11 -17.93 -36.79 -13.58
CA LEU A 11 -17.34 -35.48 -13.36
C LEU A 11 -18.38 -34.59 -12.67
N GLY A 12 -18.31 -34.55 -11.34
CA GLY A 12 -19.02 -33.58 -10.51
C GLY A 12 -18.07 -32.44 -10.18
N ALA A 13 -17.93 -31.51 -11.12
CA ALA A 13 -17.21 -30.27 -10.93
C ALA A 13 -17.84 -29.45 -9.79
N THR A 14 -17.14 -29.33 -8.67
CA THR A 14 -17.20 -28.12 -7.83
C THR A 14 -15.80 -27.81 -7.35
N LEU A 15 -14.98 -27.33 -8.29
CA LEU A 15 -13.98 -26.31 -7.98
C LEU A 15 -14.76 -25.13 -7.40
N LEU A 16 -14.99 -25.15 -6.08
CA LEU A 16 -15.28 -23.95 -5.32
C LEU A 16 -14.00 -23.12 -5.33
N SER A 17 -13.73 -22.50 -6.48
CA SER A 17 -12.91 -21.30 -6.60
C SER A 17 -13.67 -20.15 -5.95
N GLY A 18 -13.97 -20.29 -4.65
CA GLY A 18 -14.13 -19.17 -3.75
C GLY A 18 -12.74 -18.60 -3.53
N ALA A 19 -12.17 -17.97 -4.56
CA ALA A 19 -11.18 -16.94 -4.35
C ALA A 19 -11.94 -15.78 -3.68
N ALA A 20 -12.26 -15.96 -2.40
CA ALA A 20 -12.46 -14.83 -1.52
C ALA A 20 -11.20 -14.01 -1.72
N HIS A 21 -11.33 -12.88 -2.42
CA HIS A 21 -10.31 -11.87 -2.46
C HIS A 21 -10.04 -11.55 -0.99
N ALA A 22 -8.99 -12.13 -0.42
CA ALA A 22 -8.53 -11.78 0.90
C ALA A 22 -8.18 -10.30 0.80
N GLN A 23 -9.09 -9.46 1.30
CA GLN A 23 -8.91 -8.02 1.24
C GLN A 23 -7.61 -7.71 1.98
N ALA A 24 -6.71 -6.96 1.33
CA ALA A 24 -5.45 -6.58 1.95
C ALA A 24 -5.74 -5.89 3.29
N ASN A 25 -5.06 -6.33 4.35
CA ASN A 25 -5.25 -5.74 5.66
C ASN A 25 -4.62 -4.34 5.76
N ALA A 26 -5.00 -3.57 6.76
CA ALA A 26 -4.56 -2.19 6.96
C ALA A 26 -3.03 -2.10 7.05
N MET A 27 -2.37 -3.05 7.70
CA MET A 27 -0.91 -3.08 7.80
C MET A 27 -0.23 -3.23 6.43
N LEU A 28 -0.71 -4.15 5.59
CA LEU A 28 -0.16 -4.35 4.24
C LEU A 28 -0.38 -3.11 3.36
N LEU A 29 -1.56 -2.50 3.47
CA LEU A 29 -1.89 -1.27 2.73
C LEU A 29 -1.07 -0.07 3.22
N ALA A 30 -0.76 0.02 4.52
CA ALA A 30 0.12 1.05 5.06
C ALA A 30 1.52 0.94 4.48
N GLN A 31 2.09 -0.27 4.45
CA GLN A 31 3.39 -0.50 3.84
C GLN A 31 3.38 -0.19 2.33
N ALA A 32 2.30 -0.53 1.65
CA ALA A 32 2.16 -0.22 0.23
C ALA A 32 2.11 1.31 -0.01
N ASN A 33 1.42 2.05 0.85
CA ASN A 33 1.38 3.52 0.82
C ASN A 33 2.76 4.13 1.05
N ASP A 34 3.48 3.67 2.06
CA ASP A 34 4.85 4.14 2.33
C ASP A 34 5.78 3.88 1.14
N ARG A 35 5.68 2.72 0.49
CA ARG A 35 6.44 2.40 -0.72
C ARG A 35 6.06 3.29 -1.90
N CYS A 36 4.77 3.57 -2.08
CA CYS A 36 4.29 4.48 -3.12
C CYS A 36 4.88 5.88 -2.93
N MET A 37 4.73 6.45 -1.73
CA MET A 37 5.25 7.76 -1.36
C MET A 37 6.78 7.81 -1.53
N THR A 38 7.50 6.81 -1.03
CA THR A 38 8.97 6.73 -1.15
C THR A 38 9.41 6.66 -2.61
N THR A 39 8.68 5.95 -3.46
CA THR A 39 8.98 5.86 -4.90
C THR A 39 8.85 7.23 -5.57
N TYR A 40 7.79 7.99 -5.26
CA TYR A 40 7.65 9.36 -5.72
C TYR A 40 8.79 10.25 -5.21
N ALA A 41 9.10 10.19 -3.92
CA ALA A 41 10.20 10.96 -3.33
C ALA A 41 11.53 10.68 -4.05
N VAL A 42 11.88 9.41 -4.28
CA VAL A 42 13.12 9.03 -4.99
C VAL A 42 13.10 9.49 -6.46
N ARG A 43 11.98 9.34 -7.17
CA ARG A 43 11.91 9.74 -8.59
C ARG A 43 11.98 11.25 -8.76
N MET A 44 11.15 11.98 -8.02
CA MET A 44 10.95 13.40 -8.21
C MET A 44 12.10 14.26 -7.65
N THR A 45 12.84 13.77 -6.65
CA THR A 45 14.07 14.45 -6.18
C THR A 45 15.17 14.54 -7.23
N LYS A 46 15.02 13.87 -8.39
CA LYS A 46 15.93 14.01 -9.55
C LYS A 46 15.58 15.19 -10.45
N THR A 47 14.42 15.80 -10.21
CA THR A 47 13.92 16.97 -10.93
C THR A 47 14.19 18.24 -10.12
N ASP A 48 13.87 19.39 -10.71
CA ASP A 48 13.90 20.71 -10.11
C ASP A 48 12.63 21.04 -9.29
N ALA A 49 11.71 20.08 -9.14
CA ALA A 49 10.50 20.26 -8.35
C ALA A 49 10.81 20.61 -6.88
N THR A 50 10.07 21.57 -6.33
CA THR A 50 10.13 21.94 -4.92
C THR A 50 9.61 20.80 -4.04
N ASP A 51 10.03 20.75 -2.77
CA ASP A 51 9.62 19.66 -1.87
C ASP A 51 8.10 19.58 -1.69
N ASP A 52 7.42 20.72 -1.61
CA ASP A 52 5.97 20.78 -1.56
C ASP A 52 5.32 20.27 -2.85
N ALA A 53 5.89 20.55 -4.03
CA ALA A 53 5.38 20.02 -5.30
C ALA A 53 5.59 18.50 -5.40
N ILE A 54 6.72 17.99 -4.90
CA ILE A 54 6.97 16.55 -4.83
C ILE A 54 5.97 15.87 -3.89
N PHE A 55 5.70 16.47 -2.74
CA PHE A 55 4.71 15.96 -1.80
C PHE A 55 3.31 15.95 -2.40
N ALA A 56 2.87 17.06 -3.01
CA ALA A 56 1.57 17.13 -3.66
C ALA A 56 1.40 16.07 -4.77
N ALA A 57 2.44 15.89 -5.59
CA ALA A 57 2.45 14.86 -6.64
C ALA A 57 2.39 13.43 -6.05
N ALA A 58 3.10 13.18 -4.94
CA ALA A 58 3.06 11.90 -4.25
C ALA A 58 1.69 11.62 -3.63
N THR A 59 1.10 12.60 -2.93
CA THR A 59 -0.24 12.49 -2.35
C THR A 59 -1.29 12.20 -3.42
N GLU A 60 -1.26 12.93 -4.54
CA GLU A 60 -2.18 12.69 -5.66
C GLU A 60 -1.95 11.31 -6.29
N GLY A 61 -0.70 10.94 -6.51
CA GLY A 61 -0.32 9.67 -7.12
C GLY A 61 -0.61 8.43 -6.26
N CYS A 62 -0.68 8.59 -4.94
CA CYS A 62 -0.92 7.50 -3.99
C CYS A 62 -2.34 7.52 -3.37
N LYS A 63 -3.21 8.45 -3.78
CA LYS A 63 -4.51 8.70 -3.14
C LYS A 63 -5.42 7.47 -3.06
N GLU A 64 -5.48 6.66 -4.11
CA GLU A 64 -6.34 5.47 -4.14
C GLU A 64 -5.88 4.42 -3.13
N LEU A 65 -4.57 4.30 -2.94
CA LEU A 65 -3.99 3.37 -1.98
C LEU A 65 -4.21 3.85 -0.55
N LYS A 66 -4.13 5.16 -0.33
CA LYS A 66 -4.48 5.80 0.95
C LYS A 66 -5.98 5.65 1.27
N ALA A 67 -6.86 5.77 0.27
CA ALA A 67 -8.29 5.52 0.43
C ALA A 67 -8.57 4.05 0.80
N GLN A 68 -7.90 3.09 0.13
CA GLN A 68 -8.00 1.67 0.49
C GLN A 68 -7.51 1.41 1.90
N LEU A 69 -6.38 2.01 2.31
CA LEU A 69 -5.86 1.93 3.66
C LEU A 69 -6.88 2.43 4.68
N PHE A 70 -7.46 3.61 4.48
CA PHE A 70 -8.43 4.17 5.41
C PHE A 70 -9.70 3.32 5.48
N GLY A 71 -10.15 2.79 4.34
CA GLY A 71 -11.25 1.84 4.29
C GLY A 71 -10.96 0.50 4.98
N ALA A 72 -9.70 0.03 4.99
CA ALA A 72 -9.29 -1.14 5.76
C ALA A 72 -9.23 -0.84 7.27
N ILE A 73 -8.72 0.33 7.65
CA ILE A 73 -8.72 0.78 9.05
C ILE A 73 -10.15 0.85 9.60
N ASP A 74 -11.09 1.40 8.83
CA ASP A 74 -12.50 1.47 9.23
C ASP A 74 -13.17 0.09 9.39
N LYS A 75 -12.63 -0.94 8.73
CA LYS A 75 -13.13 -2.32 8.84
C LYS A 75 -12.47 -3.11 9.97
N GLU A 76 -11.20 -2.80 10.29
CA GLU A 76 -10.39 -3.59 11.22
C GLU A 76 -10.42 -3.05 12.66
N TYR A 77 -10.72 -1.77 12.85
CA TYR A 77 -10.65 -1.11 14.14
C TYR A 77 -12.01 -0.52 14.57
N PRO A 78 -12.29 -0.44 15.89
CA PRO A 78 -13.41 0.33 16.42
C PRO A 78 -13.37 1.79 15.95
N ALA A 79 -14.52 2.43 15.78
CA ALA A 79 -14.62 3.75 15.14
C ALA A 79 -13.80 4.87 15.81
N ASP A 80 -13.72 4.85 17.14
CA ASP A 80 -12.90 5.78 17.94
C ASP A 80 -11.40 5.57 17.68
N GLN A 81 -10.95 4.32 17.64
CA GLN A 81 -9.57 3.96 17.33
C GLN A 81 -9.22 4.22 15.86
N ALA A 82 -10.11 3.88 14.93
CA ALA A 82 -9.96 4.11 13.50
C ALA A 82 -9.79 5.60 13.18
N SER A 83 -10.62 6.46 13.79
CA SER A 83 -10.51 7.91 13.64
C SER A 83 -9.16 8.44 14.16
N GLY A 84 -8.76 8.01 15.36
CA GLY A 84 -7.47 8.36 15.95
C GLY A 84 -6.28 7.93 15.09
N LEU A 85 -6.30 6.71 14.57
CA LEU A 85 -5.25 6.17 13.70
C LEU A 85 -5.14 6.93 12.38
N LYS A 86 -6.27 7.17 11.70
CA LYS A 86 -6.30 7.94 10.45
C LYS A 86 -5.76 9.36 10.66
N SER A 87 -6.17 10.03 11.73
CA SER A 87 -5.69 11.38 12.06
C SER A 87 -4.18 11.40 12.34
N GLN A 88 -3.63 10.40 13.03
CA GLN A 88 -2.20 10.30 13.28
C GLN A 88 -1.41 10.07 11.99
N LEU A 89 -1.91 9.20 11.11
CA LEU A 89 -1.30 8.95 9.80
C LEU A 89 -1.26 10.23 8.96
N ASP A 90 -2.38 10.96 8.86
CA ASP A 90 -2.44 12.22 8.12
C ASP A 90 -1.51 13.29 8.69
N ALA A 91 -1.49 13.44 10.02
CA ALA A 91 -0.63 14.43 10.68
C ALA A 91 0.87 14.12 10.52
N ALA A 92 1.24 12.84 10.48
CA ALA A 92 2.62 12.40 10.35
C ALA A 92 3.12 12.36 8.88
N GLU A 93 2.23 12.28 7.90
CA GLU A 93 2.56 12.05 6.49
C GLU A 93 3.50 13.12 5.94
N LYS A 94 3.09 14.40 5.95
CA LYS A 94 3.91 15.50 5.43
C LYS A 94 5.26 15.64 6.15
N PRO A 95 5.35 15.73 7.49
CA PRO A 95 6.65 15.89 8.15
C PRO A 95 7.60 14.70 7.91
N ASN A 96 7.09 13.46 7.85
CA ASN A 96 7.91 12.30 7.55
C ASN A 96 8.41 12.32 6.10
N PHE A 97 7.54 12.69 5.16
CA PHE A 97 7.90 12.81 3.75
C PHE A 97 8.99 13.87 3.53
N MET A 98 8.89 15.03 4.19
CA MET A 98 9.91 16.09 4.10
C MET A 98 11.27 15.63 4.62
N LYS A 99 11.30 14.92 5.75
CA LYS A 99 12.54 14.32 6.27
C LYS A 99 13.14 13.32 5.28
N LEU A 100 12.31 12.51 4.63
CA LEU A 100 12.76 11.58 3.60
C LEU A 100 13.38 12.30 2.39
N LEU A 101 12.74 13.37 1.89
CA LEU A 101 13.27 14.16 0.78
C LEU A 101 14.65 14.76 1.11
N GLN A 102 14.77 15.36 2.29
CA GLN A 102 16.03 15.92 2.76
C GLN A 102 17.12 14.84 2.83
N LYS A 103 16.82 13.68 3.41
CA LYS A 103 17.76 12.55 3.46
C LYS A 103 18.19 12.12 2.06
N ILE A 104 17.26 11.92 1.13
CA ILE A 104 17.58 11.50 -0.24
C ILE A 104 18.51 12.50 -0.93
N ARG A 105 18.25 13.80 -0.77
CA ARG A 105 19.09 14.86 -1.35
C ARG A 105 20.48 14.86 -0.73
N THR A 106 20.59 14.81 0.58
CA THR A 106 21.88 14.70 1.28
C THR A 106 22.67 13.48 0.81
N ASP A 107 22.04 12.31 0.76
CA ASP A 107 22.68 11.06 0.31
C ASP A 107 23.17 11.17 -1.15
N ARG A 108 22.50 11.95 -2.01
CA ARG A 108 22.93 12.18 -3.40
C ARG A 108 24.09 13.16 -3.51
N LEU A 109 24.04 14.26 -2.76
CA LEU A 109 25.14 15.21 -2.72
C LEU A 109 26.44 14.53 -2.25
N GLN A 110 26.34 13.70 -1.21
CA GLN A 110 27.49 12.92 -0.71
C GLN A 110 28.03 11.92 -1.75
N ARG A 111 27.17 11.28 -2.54
CA ARG A 111 27.60 10.36 -3.61
C ARG A 111 28.18 11.06 -4.84
N GLY A 112 27.72 12.26 -5.16
CA GLY A 112 28.24 13.07 -6.27
C GLY A 112 29.50 13.87 -5.93
N ALA A 113 29.87 13.93 -4.65
CA ALA A 113 31.10 14.54 -4.15
C ALA A 113 32.29 13.56 -4.03
N ASN A 114 32.07 12.29 -4.37
CA ASN A 114 33.09 11.25 -4.52
C ASN A 114 33.33 10.98 -6.01
#